data_AF-A0A351E8H7-F1
#
_entry.id   AF-A0A351E8H7-F1
#
_cell.length_a   1.000
_cell.length_b   1.000
_cell.length_c   1.000
_cell.angle_alpha   90.00
_cell.angle_beta   90.00
_cell.angle_gamma   90.00
#
_symmetry.space_group_name_H-M   'P 1'
#
loop_
_entity.id
_entity.type
_entity.pdbx_description
1 polymer ?
#
loop_
_entity_poly.entity_id
_entity_poly.type
_entity_poly.pdbx_seq_one_letter_code
_entity_poly.pdbx_strand_id
1 'polypeptide(L)'
;PRSKAENWAETLSCPAPLLVTMTRAEKDLRFASIRGKMKARKAVIPEKSAADLGLDTATVGLKASPTRVIKVFTPEVAKINTEIIQEDEPEAAVDKLIEKLAAAGVIKK
;
A
#
# COMPACT_ATOMS: atom_id res chain seq x y z
N PRO A 1 18.87 5.16 -2.33
CA PRO A 1 17.46 4.93 -1.89
C PRO A 1 17.40 4.15 -0.58
N ARG A 2 16.42 4.41 0.30
CA ARG A 2 16.22 3.61 1.52
C ARG A 2 15.23 2.47 1.24
N SER A 3 15.67 1.23 1.39
CA SER A 3 14.83 0.03 1.29
C SER A 3 14.42 -0.44 2.68
N LYS A 4 13.22 -1.02 2.81
CA LYS A 4 12.69 -1.57 4.06
C LYS A 4 12.21 -2.99 3.82
N ALA A 5 12.65 -3.90 4.68
CA ALA A 5 12.11 -5.24 4.85
C ALA A 5 11.36 -5.32 6.20
N GLU A 6 10.84 -6.50 6.55
CA GLU A 6 10.08 -6.72 7.78
C GLU A 6 10.87 -6.36 9.05
N ASN A 7 12.15 -6.75 9.10
CA ASN A 7 12.96 -6.67 10.32
C ASN A 7 14.13 -5.67 10.22
N TRP A 8 14.34 -5.03 9.06
CA TRP A 8 15.48 -4.15 8.85
C TRP A 8 15.23 -3.11 7.77
N ALA A 9 16.06 -2.08 7.78
CA ALA A 9 16.07 -1.04 6.75
C ALA A 9 17.52 -0.69 6.36
N GLU A 10 17.77 -0.53 5.07
CA GLU A 10 19.10 -0.19 4.55
C GLU A 10 19.05 1.06 3.67
N THR A 11 20.21 1.71 3.55
CA THR A 11 20.42 2.83 2.64
C THR A 11 21.40 2.41 1.57
N LEU A 12 20.95 2.41 0.31
CA LEU A 12 21.74 2.01 -0.85
C LEU A 12 22.20 3.24 -1.65
N SER A 13 23.40 3.15 -2.23
CA SER A 13 23.90 4.05 -3.27
C SER A 13 24.26 3.23 -4.50
N CYS A 14 23.73 3.59 -5.67
CA CYS A 14 23.93 2.85 -6.92
C CYS A 14 24.13 3.84 -8.07
N PRO A 15 25.00 3.53 -9.06
CA PRO A 15 25.15 4.35 -10.25
C PRO A 15 23.93 4.23 -11.18
N ALA A 16 23.66 5.28 -11.97
CA ALA A 16 22.65 5.25 -13.02
C ALA A 16 23.14 4.49 -14.27
N PRO A 17 22.25 3.85 -15.07
CA PRO A 17 20.79 3.86 -14.98
C PRO A 17 20.23 2.84 -13.97
N LEU A 18 19.19 3.22 -13.22
CA LEU A 18 18.56 2.35 -12.23
C LEU A 18 17.04 2.55 -12.17
N LEU A 19 16.32 1.52 -11.74
CA LEU A 19 14.87 1.54 -11.51
C LEU A 19 14.59 1.58 -10.00
N VAL A 20 13.77 2.54 -9.56
CA VAL A 20 13.35 2.66 -8.15
C VAL A 20 11.84 2.58 -8.06
N THR A 21 11.33 1.70 -7.21
CA THR A 21 9.92 1.66 -6.81
C THR A 21 9.76 2.36 -5.45
N MET A 22 8.69 3.15 -5.29
CA MET A 22 8.42 3.89 -4.06
C MET A 22 7.14 3.37 -3.40
N THR A 23 7.24 2.88 -2.17
CA THR A 23 6.10 2.33 -1.41
C THR A 23 5.23 3.42 -0.78
N ARG A 24 5.85 4.46 -0.24
CA ARG A 24 5.18 5.64 0.30
C ARG A 24 5.94 6.89 -0.12
N ALA A 25 5.21 7.90 -0.57
CA ALA A 25 5.81 9.21 -0.78
C ALA A 25 6.19 9.79 0.60
N GLU A 26 7.43 10.25 0.74
CA GLU A 26 7.90 10.87 1.99
C GLU A 26 7.13 12.15 2.31
N LYS A 27 6.60 12.82 1.27
CA LYS A 27 5.79 14.04 1.38
C LYS A 27 4.49 13.86 0.62
N ASP A 28 3.44 14.51 1.11
CA ASP A 28 2.19 14.62 0.36
C ASP A 28 2.43 15.28 -0.99
N LEU A 29 1.62 14.92 -1.98
CA LEU A 29 1.72 15.50 -3.30
C LEU A 29 1.52 17.01 -3.21
N ARG A 30 2.47 17.78 -3.76
CA ARG A 30 2.38 19.25 -3.79
C ARG A 30 1.06 19.71 -4.42
N PHE A 31 0.51 20.80 -3.90
CA PHE A 31 -0.71 21.39 -4.45
C PHE A 31 -0.50 21.82 -5.92
N ALA A 32 -1.44 21.45 -6.79
CA ALA A 32 -1.45 21.88 -8.17
C ALA A 32 -2.00 23.31 -8.27
N SER A 33 -1.13 24.29 -8.51
CA SER A 33 -1.54 25.69 -8.70
C SER A 33 -2.48 25.85 -9.90
N ILE A 34 -3.29 26.92 -9.92
CA ILE A 34 -4.19 27.22 -11.05
C ILE A 34 -3.39 27.33 -12.36
N ARG A 35 -2.25 28.04 -12.33
CA ARG A 35 -1.35 28.15 -13.48
C ARG A 35 -0.79 26.78 -13.90
N GLY A 36 -0.46 25.92 -12.94
CA GLY A 36 0.00 24.55 -13.20
C GLY A 36 -1.07 23.71 -13.91
N LYS A 37 -2.32 23.76 -13.43
CA LYS A 37 -3.47 23.09 -14.06
C LYS A 37 -3.73 23.60 -15.47
N MET A 38 -3.67 24.92 -15.69
CA MET A 38 -3.84 25.52 -17.02
C MET A 38 -2.74 25.10 -18.00
N LYS A 39 -1.48 24.96 -17.53
CA LYS A 39 -0.37 24.45 -18.34
C LYS A 39 -0.56 22.97 -18.69
N ALA A 40 -0.92 22.15 -17.71
CA ALA A 40 -1.16 20.72 -17.92
C ALA A 40 -2.29 20.48 -18.93
N ARG A 41 -3.39 21.25 -18.85
CA ARG A 41 -4.51 21.16 -19.81
C ARG A 41 -4.12 21.51 -21.25
N LYS A 42 -3.15 22.42 -21.43
CA LYS A 42 -2.68 22.84 -22.76
C LYS A 42 -1.55 21.96 -23.30
N ALA A 43 -0.97 21.08 -22.47
CA ALA A 43 0.09 20.20 -22.91
C ALA A 43 -0.47 19.17 -23.88
N VAL A 44 0.20 18.99 -25.01
CA VAL A 44 -0.11 17.90 -25.94
C VAL A 44 0.47 16.62 -25.35
N ILE A 45 -0.40 15.66 -25.03
CA ILE A 45 0.00 14.34 -24.54
C ILE A 45 -0.02 13.40 -25.74
N PRO A 46 1.14 12.94 -26.24
CA PRO A 46 1.18 12.04 -27.38
C PRO A 46 0.63 10.68 -27.00
N GLU A 47 -0.34 10.20 -27.76
CA GLU A 47 -0.80 8.81 -27.68
C GLU A 47 0.19 7.92 -28.45
N LYS A 48 0.54 6.78 -27.86
CA LYS A 48 1.39 5.78 -28.52
C LYS A 48 0.69 4.44 -28.49
N SER A 49 0.48 3.87 -29.66
CA SER A 49 0.00 2.51 -29.82
C SER A 49 1.15 1.50 -29.70
N ALA A 50 0.81 0.21 -29.59
CA ALA A 50 1.81 -0.86 -29.65
C ALA A 50 2.58 -0.86 -30.99
N ALA A 51 1.91 -0.50 -32.10
CA ALA A 51 2.53 -0.39 -33.42
C ALA A 51 3.56 0.75 -33.48
N ASP A 52 3.25 1.91 -32.88
CA ASP A 52 4.18 3.06 -32.81
C ASP A 52 5.45 2.75 -32.00
N LEU A 53 5.38 1.74 -31.13
CA LEU A 53 6.49 1.26 -30.30
C LEU A 53 7.17 0.01 -30.88
N GLY A 54 6.70 -0.52 -32.01
CA GLY A 54 7.22 -1.75 -32.62
C GLY A 54 7.00 -3.00 -31.76
N LEU A 55 6.00 -3.01 -30.88
CA LEU A 55 5.72 -4.12 -29.97
C LEU A 55 4.80 -5.15 -30.62
N ASP A 56 5.18 -6.44 -30.51
CA ASP A 56 4.31 -7.54 -30.91
C ASP A 56 3.17 -7.72 -29.91
N THR A 57 1.93 -7.70 -30.40
CA THR A 57 0.72 -7.94 -29.61
C THR A 57 0.66 -9.32 -28.95
N ALA A 58 1.47 -10.29 -29.39
CA ALA A 58 1.62 -11.58 -28.71
C ALA A 58 2.50 -11.51 -27.45
N THR A 59 3.30 -10.44 -27.29
CA THR A 59 4.24 -10.23 -26.16
C THR A 59 3.74 -9.23 -25.12
N VAL A 60 2.58 -8.61 -25.35
CA VAL A 60 1.95 -7.66 -24.42
C VAL A 60 0.46 -7.96 -24.19
N GLY A 61 -0.11 -7.36 -23.14
CA GLY A 61 -1.52 -7.47 -22.82
C GLY A 61 -1.94 -8.86 -22.37
N LEU A 62 -3.21 -9.21 -22.60
CA LEU A 62 -3.77 -10.48 -22.12
C LEU A 62 -3.05 -11.67 -22.75
N LYS A 63 -2.77 -11.67 -24.05
CA LYS A 63 -2.15 -12.80 -24.75
C LYS A 63 -0.81 -13.22 -24.12
N ALA A 64 -0.01 -12.25 -23.70
CA ALA A 64 1.30 -12.49 -23.09
C ALA A 64 1.31 -12.65 -21.57
N SER A 65 0.20 -12.35 -20.89
CA SER A 65 0.19 -12.39 -19.43
C SER A 65 0.23 -13.85 -18.92
N PRO A 66 1.24 -14.23 -18.11
CA PRO A 66 1.37 -15.59 -17.59
C PRO A 66 0.32 -15.93 -16.53
N THR A 67 -0.33 -14.91 -15.94
CA THR A 67 -1.36 -15.07 -14.93
C THR A 67 -2.74 -14.74 -15.50
N ARG A 68 -3.77 -15.42 -14.98
CA ARG A 68 -5.16 -15.24 -15.36
C ARG A 68 -6.01 -15.09 -14.11
N VAL A 69 -6.77 -13.98 -14.03
CA VAL A 69 -7.73 -13.79 -12.95
C VAL A 69 -9.00 -14.57 -13.30
N ILE A 70 -9.21 -15.71 -12.62
CA ILE A 70 -10.32 -16.63 -12.91
C ILE A 70 -11.59 -16.26 -12.12
N LYS A 71 -11.42 -15.80 -10.87
CA LYS A 71 -12.53 -15.47 -9.97
C LYS A 71 -12.16 -14.25 -9.14
N VAL A 72 -13.12 -13.35 -8.99
CA VAL A 72 -13.06 -12.20 -8.07
C VAL A 72 -14.25 -12.33 -7.13
N PHE A 73 -14.00 -12.19 -5.83
CA PHE A 73 -15.05 -12.23 -4.81
C PHE A 73 -14.67 -11.31 -3.66
N THR A 74 -15.68 -10.84 -2.93
CA THR A 74 -15.48 -10.04 -1.71
C THR A 74 -15.27 -10.99 -0.53
N PRO A 75 -14.19 -10.85 0.27
CA PRO A 75 -14.00 -11.67 1.45
C PRO A 75 -15.08 -11.38 2.50
N GLU A 76 -15.50 -12.39 3.26
CA GLU A 76 -16.41 -12.20 4.38
C GLU A 76 -15.70 -11.46 5.52
N VAL A 77 -16.37 -10.47 6.10
CA VAL A 77 -15.86 -9.74 7.26
C VAL A 77 -16.29 -10.48 8.52
N ALA A 78 -15.32 -10.99 9.28
CA ALA A 78 -15.61 -11.67 10.55
C ALA A 78 -16.28 -10.70 11.53
N LYS A 79 -17.31 -11.16 12.24
CA LYS A 79 -17.89 -10.42 13.37
C LYS A 79 -16.90 -10.43 14.53
N ILE A 80 -16.44 -9.26 14.93
CA ILE A 80 -15.57 -9.09 16.10
C ILE A 80 -16.47 -8.80 17.30
N ASN A 81 -16.47 -9.71 18.29
CA ASN A 81 -17.12 -9.48 19.58
C ASN A 81 -16.20 -8.64 20.45
N THR A 82 -16.17 -7.33 20.20
CA THR A 82 -15.35 -6.39 20.97
C THR A 82 -15.97 -6.15 22.33
N GLU A 83 -15.16 -6.28 23.37
CA GLU A 83 -15.50 -5.81 24.72
C GLU A 83 -14.71 -4.54 25.04
N ILE A 84 -15.40 -3.48 25.45
CA ILE A 84 -14.80 -2.22 25.88
C ILE A 84 -14.96 -2.13 27.39
N ILE A 85 -13.84 -2.13 28.12
CA ILE A 85 -13.83 -1.97 29.58
C ILE A 85 -13.96 -0.48 29.88
N GLN A 86 -15.01 -0.09 30.61
CA GLN A 86 -15.23 1.27 31.08
C GLN A 86 -15.26 1.25 32.59
N GLU A 87 -14.24 1.82 33.22
CA GLU A 87 -14.17 2.03 34.67
C GLU A 87 -13.79 3.49 34.92
N ASP A 88 -14.29 4.06 36.01
CA ASP A 88 -13.99 5.44 36.39
C ASP A 88 -12.52 5.62 36.83
N GLU A 89 -11.94 4.55 37.40
CA GLU A 89 -10.54 4.53 37.85
C GLU A 89 -9.64 3.78 36.85
N PRO A 90 -8.56 4.42 36.35
CA PRO A 90 -7.68 3.81 35.35
C PRO A 90 -7.02 2.50 35.81
N GLU A 91 -6.66 2.38 37.09
CA GLU A 91 -5.99 1.18 37.62
C GLU A 91 -6.93 -0.04 37.54
N ALA A 92 -8.20 0.14 37.92
CA ALA A 92 -9.20 -0.91 37.83
C ALA A 92 -9.47 -1.37 36.38
N ALA A 93 -9.41 -0.44 35.41
CA ALA A 93 -9.54 -0.78 34.00
C ALA A 93 -8.36 -1.62 33.49
N VAL A 94 -7.13 -1.30 33.91
CA VAL A 94 -5.91 -2.03 33.53
C VAL A 94 -5.92 -3.45 34.09
N ASP A 95 -6.29 -3.61 35.36
CA ASP A 95 -6.34 -4.93 36.00
C ASP A 95 -7.33 -5.85 35.29
N LYS A 96 -8.55 -5.36 35.01
CA LYS A 96 -9.58 -6.09 34.25
C LYS A 96 -9.11 -6.42 32.83
N LEU A 97 -8.34 -5.54 32.20
CA LEU A 97 -7.79 -5.77 30.86
C LEU A 97 -6.75 -6.89 30.86
N ILE A 98 -5.79 -6.86 31.79
CA ILE A 98 -4.74 -7.89 31.89
C ILE A 98 -5.37 -9.25 32.19
N GLU A 99 -6.33 -9.30 33.10
CA GLU A 99 -7.05 -10.53 33.43
C GLU A 99 -7.70 -11.15 32.19
N LYS A 100 -8.44 -10.34 31.42
CA LYS A 100 -9.12 -10.82 30.21
C LYS A 100 -8.17 -11.21 29.09
N LEU A 101 -7.06 -10.49 28.90
CA LEU A 101 -6.05 -10.83 27.90
C LEU A 101 -5.29 -12.11 28.26
N ALA A 102 -5.03 -12.35 29.54
CA ALA A 102 -4.45 -13.60 30.01
C ALA A 102 -5.43 -14.77 29.85
N ALA A 103 -6.71 -14.58 30.19
CA ALA A 103 -7.76 -15.58 30.00
C ALA A 103 -7.97 -15.93 28.52
N ALA A 104 -7.85 -14.95 27.63
CA ALA A 104 -7.92 -15.15 26.18
C ALA A 104 -6.62 -15.73 25.58
N GLY A 105 -5.56 -15.95 26.38
CA GLY A 105 -4.29 -16.51 25.91
C GLY A 105 -3.47 -15.58 25.01
N VAL A 106 -3.83 -14.29 24.95
CA VAL A 106 -3.12 -13.27 24.16
C VAL A 106 -1.78 -12.92 24.83
N ILE A 107 -1.73 -12.99 26.16
CA ILE A 107 -0.53 -12.72 26.96
C ILE A 107 -0.28 -13.96 27.84
N LYS A 108 0.98 -14.40 27.92
CA LYS A 108 1.41 -15.44 28.86
C LYS A 108 1.74 -14.79 30.20
N LYS A 109 1.25 -15.39 31.29
CA LYS A 109 1.75 -15.11 32.64
C LYS A 109 3.21 -15.52 32.77
#